data_AF-A0A142YNX2-F1
#
_entry.id   AF-A0A142YNX2-F1
#
_cell.length_a   1.000
_cell.length_b   1.000
_cell.length_c   1.000
_cell.angle_alpha   90.00
_cell.angle_beta   90.00
_cell.angle_gamma   90.00
#
_symmetry.space_group_name_H-M   'P 1'
#
loop_
_entity.id
_entity.type
_entity.pdbx_description
1 polymer ?
#
loop_
_entity_poly.entity_id
_entity_poly.type
_entity_poly.pdbx_seq_one_letter_code
_entity_poly.pdbx_strand_id
1 'polypeptide(L)'
;MSDEIDPSRLEGDMTPQGRYKPARELKELHENTDLDLKGVLVNTFILIALCGATFYVVKLGMDYFVRVEDATQESRLSLRFASPPPPPAPLLQDDPAKETRVILDEARARLDSYGWNDRQAKTAHIPIERAIAILAEKGLPKVGKMDPFHPRQGSSNPVKVGDPSNPVEPPVEAPKAEAAPAPSPGPNP
;
A
#
# COMPACT_ATOMS: atom_id res chain seq x y z
N MET A 1 1.62 -29.79 -82.52
CA MET A 1 0.36 -30.49 -82.23
C MET A 1 -0.55 -29.50 -81.55
N SER A 2 -1.48 -28.92 -82.28
CA SER A 2 -2.48 -28.00 -81.75
C SER A 2 -3.74 -28.84 -81.51
N ASP A 3 -4.09 -29.07 -80.25
CA ASP A 3 -5.31 -29.78 -79.89
C ASP A 3 -6.52 -28.92 -80.24
N GLU A 4 -7.20 -29.31 -81.31
CA GLU A 4 -8.47 -28.75 -81.75
C GLU A 4 -9.54 -29.12 -80.71
N ILE A 5 -10.11 -28.11 -80.05
CA ILE A 5 -11.15 -28.30 -79.04
C ILE A 5 -12.43 -28.74 -79.75
N ASP A 6 -12.80 -30.00 -79.58
CA ASP A 6 -14.05 -30.58 -80.11
C ASP A 6 -15.29 -29.90 -79.48
N PRO A 7 -16.08 -29.13 -80.26
CA PRO A 7 -17.23 -28.40 -79.74
C PRO A 7 -18.35 -29.32 -79.22
N SER A 8 -18.37 -30.59 -79.62
CA SER A 8 -19.38 -31.57 -79.17
C SER A 8 -19.20 -32.00 -77.71
N ARG A 9 -18.03 -31.74 -77.12
CA ARG A 9 -17.75 -32.00 -75.69
C ARG A 9 -18.05 -30.81 -74.77
N LEU A 10 -18.33 -29.64 -75.33
CA LEU A 10 -18.79 -28.44 -74.60
C LEU A 10 -20.30 -28.39 -74.43
N GLU A 11 -21.02 -29.29 -75.11
CA GLU A 11 -22.46 -29.45 -74.99
C GLU A 11 -22.74 -30.28 -73.73
N GLY A 12 -22.70 -29.60 -72.58
CA GLY A 12 -23.07 -30.17 -71.30
C GLY A 12 -24.42 -30.84 -71.40
N ASP A 13 -24.56 -31.98 -70.73
CA ASP A 13 -25.77 -32.77 -70.61
C ASP A 13 -26.97 -31.88 -70.23
N MET A 14 -27.67 -31.37 -71.25
CA MET A 14 -28.90 -30.58 -71.12
C MET A 14 -30.12 -31.49 -71.09
N THR A 15 -29.98 -32.72 -70.61
CA THR A 15 -31.16 -33.52 -70.25
C THR A 15 -31.74 -32.93 -68.95
N PRO A 16 -32.97 -32.39 -68.97
CA PRO A 16 -33.59 -31.92 -67.75
C PRO A 16 -33.78 -33.12 -66.81
N GLN A 17 -33.10 -33.11 -65.66
CA GLN A 17 -33.18 -34.14 -64.62
C GLN A 17 -34.56 -34.20 -63.91
N GLY A 18 -35.55 -33.45 -64.41
CA GLY A 18 -36.91 -33.42 -63.89
C GLY A 18 -37.88 -34.02 -64.90
N ARG A 19 -38.58 -35.09 -64.50
CA ARG A 19 -39.75 -35.57 -65.24
C ARG A 19 -40.84 -34.49 -65.17
N TYR A 20 -41.31 -33.99 -66.31
CA TYR A 20 -42.39 -32.99 -66.34
C TYR A 20 -43.62 -33.56 -65.63
N LYS A 21 -43.94 -33.00 -64.46
CA LYS A 21 -45.19 -33.28 -63.76
C LYS A 21 -46.20 -32.22 -64.17
N PRO A 22 -47.41 -32.61 -64.62
CA PRO A 22 -48.42 -31.65 -65.04
C PRO A 22 -48.79 -30.72 -63.88
N ALA A 23 -49.14 -29.47 -64.19
CA ALA A 23 -49.44 -28.43 -63.21
C ALA A 23 -50.52 -28.80 -62.16
N ARG A 24 -51.34 -29.82 -62.42
CA ARG A 24 -52.31 -30.35 -61.46
C ARG A 24 -51.65 -31.15 -60.33
N GLU A 25 -50.60 -31.91 -60.64
CA GLU A 25 -49.86 -32.71 -59.66
C GLU A 25 -49.02 -31.79 -58.75
N LEU A 26 -48.47 -30.70 -59.29
CA LEU A 26 -47.76 -29.67 -58.51
C LEU A 26 -48.67 -28.92 -57.50
N LYS A 27 -49.98 -28.88 -57.77
CA LYS A 27 -50.97 -28.36 -56.81
C LYS A 27 -51.30 -29.34 -55.69
N GLU A 28 -51.23 -30.65 -55.97
CA GLU A 28 -51.45 -31.70 -54.96
C GLU A 28 -50.19 -31.95 -54.10
N LEU A 29 -49.00 -31.65 -54.62
CA LEU A 29 -47.74 -31.69 -53.86
C LEU A 29 -47.50 -30.43 -52.98
N HIS A 30 -48.44 -29.48 -52.91
CA HIS A 30 -48.35 -28.37 -51.94
C HIS A 30 -48.65 -28.90 -50.54
N GLU A 31 -47.59 -29.09 -49.74
CA GLU A 31 -47.66 -29.41 -48.32
C GLU A 31 -48.30 -28.23 -47.58
N ASN A 32 -49.57 -28.36 -47.19
CA ASN A 32 -50.30 -27.34 -46.45
C ASN A 32 -49.86 -27.21 -44.96
N THR A 33 -48.76 -27.87 -44.57
CA THR A 33 -48.25 -27.91 -43.19
C THR A 33 -46.75 -27.60 -43.14
N ASP A 34 -46.27 -26.63 -43.93
CA ASP A 34 -44.81 -26.41 -43.96
C ASP A 34 -44.27 -25.68 -42.70
N LEU A 35 -45.13 -25.00 -41.91
CA LEU A 35 -44.75 -24.40 -40.63
C LEU A 35 -45.96 -24.29 -39.69
N ASP A 36 -45.89 -24.90 -38.50
CA ASP A 36 -46.92 -24.71 -37.47
C ASP A 36 -46.80 -23.32 -36.84
N LEU A 37 -47.47 -22.34 -37.46
CA LEU A 37 -47.50 -20.94 -37.02
C LEU A 37 -47.96 -20.81 -35.56
N LYS A 38 -48.88 -21.66 -35.10
CA LYS A 38 -49.36 -21.60 -33.71
C LYS A 38 -48.27 -22.08 -32.76
N GLY A 39 -47.59 -23.17 -33.09
CA GLY A 39 -46.44 -23.68 -32.33
C GLY A 39 -45.30 -22.67 -32.26
N VAL A 40 -44.97 -22.03 -33.39
CA VAL A 40 -43.93 -21.00 -33.46
C VAL A 40 -44.30 -19.79 -32.59
N LEU A 41 -45.52 -19.26 -32.72
CA LEU A 41 -45.96 -18.12 -31.92
C LEU A 41 -45.96 -18.42 -30.42
N VAL A 42 -46.49 -19.58 -30.01
CA VAL A 42 -46.50 -20.00 -28.60
C VAL A 42 -45.07 -20.08 -28.07
N ASN A 43 -44.15 -20.70 -28.82
CA ASN A 43 -42.75 -20.79 -28.44
C ASN A 43 -42.09 -19.40 -28.34
N THR A 44 -42.35 -18.51 -29.30
CA THR A 44 -41.85 -17.12 -29.25
C THR A 44 -42.36 -16.38 -28.01
N PHE A 45 -43.64 -16.51 -27.66
CA PHE A 45 -44.20 -15.91 -26.45
C PHE A 45 -43.57 -16.49 -25.18
N ILE A 46 -43.31 -17.80 -25.13
CA ILE A 46 -42.64 -18.45 -24.00
C ILE A 46 -41.22 -17.92 -23.85
N LEU A 47 -40.46 -17.78 -24.95
CA LEU A 47 -39.10 -17.24 -24.91
C LEU A 47 -39.07 -15.78 -24.43
N ILE A 48 -40.00 -14.95 -24.92
CA ILE A 48 -40.13 -13.56 -24.48
C ILE A 48 -40.49 -13.50 -22.98
N ALA A 49 -41.42 -14.34 -22.53
CA ALA A 49 -41.81 -14.41 -21.13
C ALA A 49 -40.65 -14.86 -20.24
N LEU A 50 -39.84 -15.84 -20.68
CA LEU A 50 -38.66 -16.31 -19.97
C LEU A 50 -37.60 -15.20 -19.86
N CYS A 51 -37.31 -14.49 -20.96
CA CYS A 51 -36.43 -13.31 -20.95
C CYS A 51 -36.96 -12.23 -20.00
N GLY A 52 -38.26 -11.92 -20.07
CA GLY A 52 -38.91 -10.96 -19.18
C GLY A 52 -38.81 -11.37 -17.70
N ALA A 53 -39.04 -12.64 -17.40
CA ALA A 53 -38.93 -13.19 -16.05
C ALA A 53 -37.48 -13.09 -15.52
N THR A 54 -36.49 -13.37 -16.36
CA THR A 54 -35.08 -13.22 -15.99
C THR A 54 -34.72 -11.77 -15.68
N PHE A 55 -35.13 -10.82 -16.54
CA PHE A 55 -34.95 -9.39 -16.26
C PHE A 55 -35.68 -8.96 -15.00
N TYR A 56 -36.89 -9.48 -14.75
CA TYR A 56 -37.67 -9.17 -13.55
C TYR A 56 -36.96 -9.64 -12.28
N VAL A 57 -36.40 -10.86 -12.27
CA VAL A 57 -35.63 -11.40 -11.15
C VAL A 57 -34.36 -10.57 -10.90
N VAL A 58 -33.62 -10.23 -11.95
CA VAL A 58 -32.43 -9.36 -11.83
C VAL A 58 -32.81 -7.99 -11.27
N LYS A 59 -33.92 -7.41 -11.73
CA LYS A 59 -34.43 -6.12 -11.23
C LYS A 59 -34.81 -6.21 -9.75
N LEU A 60 -35.49 -7.28 -9.32
CA LEU A 60 -35.86 -7.51 -7.93
C LEU A 60 -34.63 -7.71 -7.03
N GLY A 61 -33.63 -8.46 -7.52
CA GLY A 61 -32.35 -8.62 -6.84
C GLY A 61 -31.62 -7.29 -6.70
N MET A 62 -31.49 -6.54 -7.80
CA MET A 62 -30.83 -5.23 -7.82
C MET A 62 -31.53 -4.24 -6.88
N ASP A 63 -32.86 -4.16 -6.90
CA ASP A 63 -33.62 -3.30 -5.97
C ASP A 63 -33.38 -3.69 -4.51
N TYR A 64 -33.26 -4.98 -4.20
CA TYR A 64 -32.92 -5.46 -2.86
C TYR A 64 -31.50 -5.05 -2.46
N PHE A 65 -30.51 -5.26 -3.34
CA PHE A 65 -29.13 -4.87 -3.09
C PHE A 65 -28.98 -3.36 -2.93
N VAL A 66 -29.62 -2.56 -3.79
CA VAL A 66 -29.61 -1.08 -3.70
C VAL A 66 -30.19 -0.61 -2.37
N ARG A 67 -31.31 -1.20 -1.90
CA ARG A 67 -31.89 -0.84 -0.59
C ARG A 67 -30.95 -1.15 0.58
N VAL A 68 -30.20 -2.25 0.50
CA VAL A 68 -29.20 -2.63 1.51
C VAL A 68 -27.99 -1.69 1.43
N GLU A 69 -27.53 -1.36 0.22
CA GLU A 69 -26.41 -0.46 -0.01
C GLU A 69 -26.71 0.97 0.42
N ASP A 70 -27.88 1.53 0.07
CA ASP A 70 -28.29 2.90 0.45
C ASP A 70 -28.21 3.14 1.96
N ALA A 71 -28.70 2.19 2.76
CA ALA A 71 -28.63 2.26 4.23
C ALA A 71 -27.19 2.27 4.75
N THR A 72 -26.27 1.57 4.07
CA THR A 72 -24.84 1.58 4.43
C THR A 72 -24.11 2.79 3.84
N GLN A 73 -24.54 3.30 2.69
CA GLN A 73 -23.90 4.38 1.96
C GLN A 73 -24.14 5.73 2.65
N GLU A 74 -25.33 6.00 3.19
CA GLU A 74 -25.56 7.20 4.01
C GLU A 74 -24.60 7.26 5.22
N SER A 75 -24.34 6.13 5.87
CA SER A 75 -23.37 6.05 6.97
C SER A 75 -21.91 6.26 6.51
N ARG A 76 -21.54 5.77 5.31
CA ARG A 76 -20.19 5.93 4.76
C ARG A 76 -19.93 7.31 4.20
N LEU A 77 -20.94 7.96 3.63
CA LEU A 77 -20.85 9.32 3.13
C LEU A 77 -20.72 10.31 4.29
N SER A 78 -21.44 10.10 5.41
CA SER A 78 -21.28 10.94 6.60
C SER A 78 -19.86 10.85 7.20
N LEU A 79 -19.19 9.69 7.14
CA LEU A 79 -17.77 9.56 7.53
C LEU A 79 -16.78 10.22 6.56
N ARG A 80 -17.08 10.28 5.26
CA ARG A 80 -16.24 10.97 4.26
C ARG A 80 -16.38 12.49 4.30
N PHE A 81 -17.55 13.00 4.71
CA PHE A 81 -17.83 14.43 4.82
C PHE A 81 -17.81 14.96 6.26
N ALA A 82 -17.70 14.08 7.27
CA ALA A 82 -17.29 14.46 8.60
C ALA A 82 -15.83 14.89 8.52
N SER A 83 -15.61 16.17 8.17
CA SER A 83 -14.32 16.79 8.37
C SER A 83 -14.02 16.66 9.87
N PRO A 84 -12.98 15.92 10.28
CA PRO A 84 -12.56 15.98 11.67
C PRO A 84 -12.31 17.46 12.00
N PRO A 85 -12.55 17.90 13.24
CA PRO A 85 -12.24 19.27 13.62
C PRO A 85 -10.81 19.58 13.16
N PRO A 86 -10.57 20.76 12.58
CA PRO A 86 -9.23 21.11 12.13
C PRO A 86 -8.26 20.91 13.28
N PRO A 87 -7.04 20.40 13.03
CA PRO A 87 -6.05 20.28 14.08
C PRO A 87 -5.91 21.63 14.79
N PRO A 88 -5.67 21.64 16.11
CA PRO A 88 -5.46 22.89 16.82
C PRO A 88 -4.40 23.72 16.09
N ALA A 89 -4.61 25.03 16.03
CA ALA A 89 -3.67 25.93 15.40
C ALA A 89 -2.26 25.70 15.99
N PRO A 90 -1.20 25.72 15.17
CA PRO A 90 0.16 25.58 15.68
C PRO A 90 0.39 26.63 16.77
N LEU A 91 0.74 26.16 17.96
CA LEU A 91 1.03 27.04 19.09
C LEU A 91 2.34 27.77 18.81
N LEU A 92 2.35 29.09 19.06
CA LEU A 92 3.60 29.84 19.05
C LEU A 92 4.41 29.38 20.27
N GLN A 93 5.68 29.06 20.06
CA GLN A 93 6.58 28.74 21.16
C GLN A 93 6.72 29.95 22.09
N ASP A 94 6.37 29.77 23.38
CA ASP A 94 6.24 30.86 24.35
C ASP A 94 7.57 31.61 24.62
N ASP A 95 8.70 30.89 24.63
CA ASP A 95 10.03 31.48 24.86
C ASP A 95 11.14 30.72 24.11
N PRO A 96 11.47 31.13 22.86
CA PRO A 96 12.57 30.54 22.10
C PRO A 96 13.96 30.84 22.70
N ALA A 97 14.10 31.93 23.46
CA ALA A 97 15.38 32.30 24.04
C ALA A 97 15.75 31.36 25.20
N LYS A 98 14.77 30.94 26.01
CA LYS A 98 14.99 29.97 27.10
C LYS A 98 15.46 28.63 26.57
N GLU A 99 14.82 28.07 25.55
CA GLU A 99 15.24 26.78 24.96
C GLU A 99 16.65 26.87 24.39
N THR A 100 16.96 27.97 23.67
CA THR A 100 18.30 28.21 23.13
C THR A 100 19.36 28.23 24.23
N ARG A 101 19.09 28.87 25.37
CA ARG A 101 20.02 28.90 26.51
C ARG A 101 20.27 27.51 27.08
N VAL A 102 19.22 26.71 27.26
CA VAL A 102 19.36 25.34 27.79
C VAL A 102 20.25 24.49 26.87
N ILE A 103 20.03 24.56 25.56
CA ILE A 103 20.85 23.84 24.57
C ILE A 103 22.31 24.30 24.62
N LEU A 104 22.54 25.62 24.71
CA LEU A 104 23.89 26.17 24.80
C LEU A 104 24.60 25.76 26.09
N ASP A 105 23.90 25.76 27.23
CA ASP A 105 24.44 25.38 28.53
C ASP A 105 24.83 23.89 28.54
N GLU A 106 23.98 23.01 27.99
CA GLU A 106 24.29 21.58 27.86
C GLU A 106 25.49 21.34 26.92
N ALA A 107 25.51 22.04 25.77
CA ALA A 107 26.63 21.96 24.84
C ALA A 107 27.94 22.43 25.47
N ARG A 108 27.90 23.52 26.25
CA ARG A 108 29.06 24.04 26.96
C ARG A 108 29.54 23.06 28.03
N ALA A 109 28.63 22.49 28.82
CA ALA A 109 28.98 21.49 29.84
C ALA A 109 29.69 20.27 29.23
N ARG A 110 29.25 19.82 28.05
CA ARG A 110 29.91 18.72 27.32
C ARG A 110 31.28 19.11 26.76
N LEU A 111 31.46 20.34 26.28
CA LEU A 111 32.73 20.82 25.75
C LEU A 111 33.78 21.08 26.85
N ASP A 112 33.35 21.39 28.06
CA ASP A 112 34.23 21.74 29.19
C ASP A 112 34.60 20.53 30.07
N SER A 113 34.03 19.36 29.78
CA SER A 113 34.20 18.16 30.60
C SER A 113 34.88 17.02 29.86
N TYR A 114 35.30 16.03 30.64
CA TYR A 114 35.73 14.74 30.11
C TYR A 114 34.55 13.79 30.04
N GLY A 115 34.51 12.96 29.02
CA GLY A 115 33.53 11.89 28.95
C GLY A 115 33.73 10.95 27.79
N TRP A 116 32.90 9.91 27.75
CA TRP A 116 32.94 8.92 26.68
C TRP A 116 32.04 9.34 25.51
N ASN A 117 32.54 9.22 24.28
CA ASN A 117 31.72 9.31 23.08
C ASN A 117 31.18 7.92 22.71
N ASP A 118 32.05 6.91 22.73
CA ASP A 118 31.72 5.51 22.56
C ASP A 118 32.69 4.64 23.38
N ARG A 119 32.18 3.96 24.40
CA ARG A 119 32.98 3.09 25.27
C ARG A 119 33.45 1.82 24.56
N GLN A 120 32.64 1.27 23.65
CA GLN A 120 32.96 0.03 22.92
C GLN A 120 34.05 0.31 21.89
N ALA A 121 33.94 1.43 21.17
CA ALA A 121 34.97 1.90 20.25
C ALA A 121 36.15 2.62 20.96
N LYS A 122 36.18 2.63 22.31
CA LYS A 122 37.23 3.26 23.14
C LYS A 122 37.52 4.72 22.76
N THR A 123 36.49 5.46 22.37
CA THR A 123 36.58 6.87 21.96
C THR A 123 36.00 7.78 23.05
N ALA A 124 36.83 8.68 23.58
CA ALA A 124 36.45 9.67 24.60
C ALA A 124 36.59 11.10 24.06
N HIS A 125 35.81 12.03 24.61
CA HIS A 125 36.05 13.47 24.45
C HIS A 125 36.84 14.03 25.62
N ILE A 126 37.62 15.05 25.32
CA ILE A 126 38.39 15.83 26.29
C ILE A 126 37.88 17.28 26.27
N PRO A 127 38.07 18.06 27.34
CA PRO A 127 37.72 19.47 27.37
C PRO A 127 38.36 20.22 26.20
N ILE A 128 37.62 21.16 25.60
CA ILE A 128 38.03 21.82 24.36
C ILE A 128 39.32 22.63 24.56
N GLU A 129 39.50 23.27 25.71
CA GLU A 129 40.74 23.98 26.06
C GLU A 129 41.94 23.03 26.08
N ARG A 130 41.76 21.78 26.57
CA ARG A 130 42.81 20.76 26.56
C ARG A 130 43.08 20.24 25.16
N ALA A 131 42.04 20.06 24.34
CA ALA A 131 42.18 19.67 22.94
C ALA A 131 43.01 20.70 22.17
N ILE A 132 42.72 22.00 22.35
CA ILE A 132 43.45 23.10 21.73
C ILE A 132 44.92 23.09 22.18
N ALA A 133 45.19 22.91 23.47
CA ALA A 133 46.56 22.83 23.98
C ALA A 133 47.36 21.67 23.35
N ILE A 134 46.77 20.48 23.30
CA ILE A 134 47.40 19.29 22.67
C ILE A 134 47.64 19.53 21.19
N LEU A 135 46.70 20.17 20.48
CA LEU A 135 46.84 20.47 19.07
C LEU A 135 47.92 21.51 18.81
N ALA A 136 48.05 22.51 19.68
CA ALA A 136 49.12 23.51 19.62
C ALA A 136 50.49 22.87 19.86
N GLU A 137 50.61 21.92 20.79
CA GLU A 137 51.85 21.19 21.09
C GLU A 137 52.24 20.22 19.96
N LYS A 138 51.29 19.45 19.42
CA LYS A 138 51.54 18.40 18.42
C LYS A 138 51.55 18.89 16.97
N GLY A 139 50.97 20.06 16.72
CA GLY A 139 50.73 20.58 15.37
C GLY A 139 49.55 19.90 14.67
N LEU A 140 49.17 20.42 13.50
CA LEU A 140 48.09 19.87 12.69
C LEU A 140 48.47 18.52 12.06
N PRO A 141 47.53 17.56 11.94
CA PRO A 141 47.79 16.29 11.27
C PRO A 141 48.11 16.50 9.78
N LYS A 142 49.02 15.70 9.22
CA LYS A 142 49.36 15.74 7.79
C LYS A 142 48.15 15.32 6.95
N VAL A 143 47.78 16.14 5.96
CA VAL A 143 46.68 15.88 5.03
C VAL A 143 46.82 14.48 4.43
N GLY A 144 45.76 13.67 4.53
CA GLY A 144 45.73 12.28 4.03
C GLY A 144 46.17 11.19 5.01
N LYS A 145 46.67 11.55 6.21
CA LYS A 145 46.87 10.60 7.32
C LYS A 145 45.90 10.93 8.45
N MET A 146 44.77 10.23 8.50
CA MET A 146 43.82 10.37 9.59
C MET A 146 44.21 9.44 10.75
N ASP A 147 44.16 9.98 11.97
CA ASP A 147 44.36 9.18 13.19
C ASP A 147 43.28 8.07 13.23
N PRO A 148 43.61 6.81 13.57
CA PRO A 148 42.62 5.76 13.79
C PRO A 148 41.44 6.17 14.69
N PHE A 149 41.61 7.16 15.58
CA PHE A 149 40.55 7.68 16.46
C PHE A 149 39.75 8.85 15.88
N HIS A 150 39.90 9.19 14.59
CA HIS A 150 39.04 10.18 13.96
C HIS A 150 37.56 9.76 14.02
N PRO A 151 36.62 10.65 14.40
CA PRO A 151 35.21 10.35 14.30
C PRO A 151 34.87 10.12 12.81
N ARG A 152 34.33 8.94 12.49
CA ARG A 152 33.84 8.66 11.14
C ARG A 152 32.74 9.67 10.82
N GLN A 153 32.73 10.19 9.60
CA GLN A 153 31.65 11.06 9.16
C GLN A 153 30.30 10.34 9.35
N GLY A 154 29.42 10.90 10.20
CA GLY A 154 28.16 10.25 10.62
C GLY A 154 28.20 9.43 11.92
N SER A 155 29.30 9.43 12.68
CA SER A 155 29.39 8.73 13.98
C SER A 155 28.67 9.44 15.13
N SER A 156 28.39 10.74 14.98
CA SER A 156 27.37 11.39 15.79
C SER A 156 26.04 10.84 15.29
N ASN A 157 25.47 9.81 15.92
CA ASN A 157 24.10 9.34 15.63
C ASN A 157 23.15 10.51 15.89
N PRO A 158 22.80 11.35 14.89
CA PRO A 158 21.87 12.42 15.15
C PRO A 158 20.49 11.75 15.17
N VAL A 159 19.69 11.97 16.20
CA VAL A 159 18.30 11.49 16.18
C VAL A 159 17.66 12.03 14.90
N LYS A 160 17.35 11.14 13.95
CA LYS A 160 16.68 11.54 12.70
C LYS A 160 15.26 11.94 13.07
N VAL A 161 14.92 13.20 12.83
CA VAL A 161 13.56 13.70 12.97
C VAL A 161 12.66 12.86 12.04
N GLY A 162 11.80 12.02 12.63
CA GLY A 162 10.90 11.12 11.92
C GLY A 162 11.07 9.62 12.23
N ASP A 163 12.09 9.22 12.99
CA ASP A 163 12.20 7.86 13.52
C ASP A 163 11.48 7.80 14.88
N PRO A 164 10.49 6.91 15.12
CA PRO A 164 9.96 6.75 16.46
C PRO A 164 11.12 6.39 17.38
N SER A 165 11.41 7.26 18.35
CA SER A 165 12.33 6.91 19.42
C SER A 165 11.86 5.58 20.00
N ASN A 166 12.64 4.50 19.80
CA ASN A 166 12.51 3.34 20.66
C ASN A 166 12.55 3.90 22.09
N PRO A 167 11.60 3.50 22.97
CA PRO A 167 11.60 3.97 24.34
C PRO A 167 13.01 3.82 24.89
N VAL A 168 13.62 4.95 25.26
CA VAL A 168 14.82 4.92 26.09
C VAL A 168 14.34 4.21 27.34
N GLU A 169 14.72 2.94 27.49
CA GLU A 169 14.49 2.22 28.74
C GLU A 169 15.03 3.14 29.84
N PRO A 170 14.20 3.49 30.85
CA PRO A 170 14.69 4.25 31.98
C PRO A 170 15.93 3.54 32.53
N PRO A 171 16.95 4.27 33.00
CA PRO A 171 18.15 3.66 33.56
C PRO A 171 17.73 2.54 34.49
N VAL A 172 18.13 1.30 34.15
CA VAL A 172 17.91 0.13 34.98
C VAL A 172 18.35 0.53 36.37
N GLU A 173 17.38 0.60 37.27
CA GLU A 173 17.56 0.95 38.67
C GLU A 173 18.78 0.16 39.16
N ALA A 174 19.82 0.88 39.59
CA ALA A 174 20.98 0.26 40.19
C ALA A 174 20.50 -0.76 41.22
N PRO A 175 21.09 -1.97 41.29
CA PRO A 175 20.65 -2.95 42.27
C PRO A 175 20.70 -2.27 43.64
N LYS A 176 19.51 -2.13 44.24
CA LYS A 176 19.30 -1.66 45.60
C LYS A 176 20.36 -2.35 46.45
N ALA A 177 21.33 -1.57 46.93
CA ALA A 177 22.32 -2.06 47.88
C ALA A 177 21.53 -2.58 49.07
N GLU A 178 21.45 -3.91 49.15
CA GLU A 178 20.88 -4.63 50.27
C GLU A 178 21.66 -4.21 51.49
N ALA A 179 20.96 -3.51 52.39
CA ALA A 179 21.49 -3.07 53.65
C ALA A 179 22.05 -4.29 54.39
N ALA A 180 23.36 -4.28 54.64
CA ALA A 180 23.98 -5.21 55.56
C ALA A 180 23.25 -5.15 56.92
N PRO A 181 22.91 -6.29 57.55
CA PRO A 181 22.28 -6.29 58.85
C PRO A 181 23.25 -5.71 59.90
N ALA A 182 22.76 -4.73 60.66
CA ALA A 182 23.47 -4.14 61.78
C ALA A 182 23.87 -5.20 62.82
N PRO A 183 25.06 -5.10 63.46
CA PRO A 183 25.42 -6.00 64.55
C PRO A 183 24.57 -5.71 65.80
N SER A 184 24.03 -6.79 66.39
CA SER A 184 23.17 -6.82 67.57
C SER A 184 23.76 -6.06 68.78
N PRO A 185 22.94 -5.36 69.58
CA PRO A 185 23.40 -4.77 70.83
C PRO A 185 23.59 -5.86 71.90
N GLY A 186 24.83 -6.03 72.37
CA GLY A 186 25.13 -6.80 73.57
C GLY A 186 24.63 -6.10 74.85
N PRO A 187 24.43 -6.83 75.96
CA PRO A 187 23.80 -6.30 77.16
C PRO A 187 24.77 -5.42 77.94
N ASN A 188 24.30 -4.24 78.36
CA ASN A 188 25.02 -3.36 79.29
C ASN A 188 24.95 -3.92 80.72
N PRO A 189 26.03 -3.86 81.53
CA PRO A 189 25.93 -3.93 82.97
C PRO A 189 25.33 -2.65 83.58
#